data_AF-A0A2E4YPJ3-F1
#
_entry.id   AF-A0A2E4YPJ3-F1
#
_cell.length_a   1.000
_cell.length_b   1.000
_cell.length_c   1.000
_cell.angle_alpha   90.00
_cell.angle_beta   90.00
_cell.angle_gamma   90.00
#
_symmetry.space_group_name_H-M   'P 1'
#
loop_
_entity.id
_entity.type
_entity.pdbx_description
1 polymer ?
#
loop_
_entity_poly.entity_id
_entity_poly.type
_entity_poly.pdbx_seq_one_letter_code
_entity_poly.pdbx_strand_id
1 'polypeptide(L)'
;MFSPLKGFLLVCLGIFIISCSKTAGPNGKATVHVHLIKTLNNNFAMNLANTNVMVNYNSSSFPGTTASGDNNVQTNENGLAEFNNLKRGDYYFFVISSINDTLFSGGQHVCIESRKGEQHIVIDIGEENPY
;
A
#
# COMPACT_ATOMS: atom_id res chain seq x y z
N MET A 1 -1.20 -41.63 -52.54
CA MET A 1 -1.84 -41.91 -51.24
C MET A 1 -0.98 -41.30 -50.14
N PHE A 2 -1.64 -40.55 -49.25
CA PHE A 2 -1.24 -40.02 -47.92
C PHE A 2 0.04 -40.63 -47.28
N SER A 3 0.98 -39.92 -46.65
CA SER A 3 0.92 -38.77 -45.71
C SER A 3 2.34 -38.22 -45.42
N PRO A 4 2.51 -36.99 -44.89
CA PRO A 4 3.57 -36.71 -43.93
C PRO A 4 2.97 -36.48 -42.53
N LEU A 5 3.35 -37.33 -41.59
CA LEU A 5 2.98 -37.24 -40.18
C LEU A 5 3.83 -36.17 -39.49
N LYS A 6 3.11 -35.27 -38.84
CA LYS A 6 3.53 -34.16 -37.97
C LYS A 6 4.57 -34.58 -36.93
N GLY A 7 5.44 -33.63 -36.56
CA GLY A 7 5.90 -33.55 -35.18
C GLY A 7 7.26 -32.90 -34.97
N PHE A 8 7.30 -31.96 -34.03
CA PHE A 8 8.48 -31.49 -33.29
C PHE A 8 9.45 -30.59 -34.07
N LEU A 9 9.90 -29.45 -33.58
CA LEU A 9 9.83 -28.86 -32.24
C LEU A 9 10.03 -27.36 -32.47
N LEU A 10 8.98 -26.57 -32.26
CA LEU A 10 9.04 -25.12 -32.32
C LEU A 10 9.74 -24.68 -31.02
N VAL A 11 11.06 -24.44 -31.10
CA VAL A 11 11.88 -23.93 -29.99
C VAL A 11 11.51 -22.47 -29.78
N CYS A 12 10.35 -22.23 -29.16
CA CYS A 12 10.07 -21.01 -28.43
C CYS A 12 10.92 -21.05 -27.15
N LEU A 13 12.21 -20.79 -27.29
CA LEU A 13 13.07 -20.50 -26.16
C LEU A 13 12.68 -19.11 -25.65
N GLY A 14 11.63 -19.09 -24.84
CA GLY A 14 11.17 -17.94 -24.08
C GLY A 14 12.28 -17.53 -23.12
N ILE A 15 13.08 -16.55 -23.53
CA ILE A 15 14.08 -15.94 -22.66
C ILE A 15 13.52 -14.60 -22.22
N PHE A 16 12.99 -14.64 -20.99
CA PHE A 16 12.86 -13.54 -20.06
C PHE A 16 12.04 -12.35 -20.56
N ILE A 17 10.72 -12.44 -20.32
CA ILE A 17 10.02 -11.26 -19.81
C ILE A 17 10.78 -10.80 -18.56
N ILE A 18 11.66 -9.82 -18.75
CA ILE A 18 12.16 -8.98 -17.68
C ILE A 18 10.93 -8.19 -17.22
N SER A 19 10.04 -8.86 -16.48
CA SER A 19 9.13 -8.15 -15.61
C SER A 19 10.06 -7.39 -14.71
N CYS A 20 10.13 -6.08 -14.94
CA CYS A 20 10.75 -5.18 -14.02
C CYS A 20 9.86 -5.27 -12.78
N SER A 21 10.07 -6.29 -11.96
CA SER A 21 9.54 -6.41 -10.61
C SER A 21 10.22 -5.28 -9.85
N LYS A 22 9.63 -4.11 -10.00
CA LYS A 22 9.97 -2.90 -9.29
C LYS A 22 9.66 -3.19 -7.83
N THR A 23 10.66 -3.71 -7.13
CA THR A 23 10.49 -4.16 -5.76
C THR A 23 10.23 -2.93 -4.91
N ALA A 24 9.00 -2.81 -4.43
CA ALA A 24 8.63 -1.81 -3.44
C ALA A 24 9.51 -1.96 -2.20
N GLY A 25 9.68 -0.88 -1.47
CA GLY A 25 10.49 -0.83 -0.25
C GLY A 25 11.44 0.36 -0.20
N PRO A 26 12.38 0.35 0.74
CA PRO A 26 13.21 1.51 1.04
C PRO A 26 14.29 1.75 -0.01
N ASN A 27 14.98 2.89 0.14
CA ASN A 27 16.11 3.35 -0.67
C ASN A 27 15.75 3.78 -2.11
N GLY A 28 14.57 4.35 -2.29
CA GLY A 28 14.17 5.07 -3.48
C GLY A 28 14.25 6.60 -3.30
N LYS A 29 13.36 7.33 -3.99
CA LYS A 29 13.35 8.80 -4.00
C LYS A 29 11.93 9.39 -4.01
N ALA A 30 10.92 8.55 -3.79
CA ALA A 30 9.54 8.98 -3.65
C ALA A 30 9.19 9.18 -2.17
N THR A 31 8.21 10.05 -1.94
CA THR A 31 7.65 10.32 -0.62
C THR A 31 6.14 10.13 -0.69
N VAL A 32 5.58 9.48 0.33
CA VAL A 32 4.14 9.38 0.53
C VAL A 32 3.79 10.00 1.88
N HIS A 33 2.95 11.02 1.84
CA HIS A 33 2.32 11.61 3.00
C HIS A 33 0.99 10.92 3.24
N VAL A 34 0.80 10.39 4.45
CA VAL A 34 -0.45 9.78 4.89
C VAL A 34 -1.07 10.68 5.93
N HIS A 35 -2.21 11.27 5.61
CA HIS A 35 -3.01 12.02 6.56
C HIS A 35 -4.09 11.12 7.14
N LEU A 36 -3.96 10.82 8.43
CA LEU A 36 -4.87 9.94 9.15
C LEU A 36 -5.92 10.77 9.89
N ILE A 37 -7.17 10.47 9.57
CA ILE A 37 -8.33 11.09 10.20
C ILE A 37 -9.32 10.04 10.70
N LYS A 38 -10.23 10.50 11.56
CA LYS A 38 -11.47 9.80 11.85
C LYS A 38 -12.63 10.76 11.65
N THR A 39 -13.48 10.47 10.67
CA THR A 39 -14.79 11.12 10.58
C THR A 39 -15.71 10.64 11.69
N LEU A 40 -16.40 11.60 12.31
CA LEU A 40 -17.37 11.39 13.37
C LEU A 40 -18.79 11.47 12.81
N ASN A 41 -19.78 11.01 13.59
CA ASN A 41 -21.20 10.96 13.19
C ASN A 41 -21.81 12.31 12.79
N ASN A 42 -21.17 13.42 13.14
CA ASN A 42 -21.57 14.79 12.76
C ASN A 42 -20.81 15.30 11.53
N ASN A 43 -20.16 14.42 10.76
CA ASN A 43 -19.29 14.72 9.61
C ASN A 43 -18.08 15.61 9.95
N PHE A 44 -17.72 15.72 11.24
CA PHE A 44 -16.48 16.35 11.64
C PHE A 44 -15.32 15.35 11.52
N ALA A 45 -14.24 15.74 10.85
CA ALA A 45 -13.02 14.94 10.78
C ALA A 45 -12.04 15.37 11.88
N MET A 46 -11.62 14.42 12.72
CA MET A 46 -10.55 14.63 13.68
C MET A 46 -9.23 14.07 13.15
N ASN A 47 -8.14 14.82 13.29
CA ASN A 47 -6.79 14.31 13.03
C ASN A 47 -6.41 13.32 14.13
N LEU A 48 -5.85 12.17 13.74
CA LEU A 48 -5.37 11.18 14.70
C LEU A 48 -3.86 11.31 14.88
N ALA A 49 -3.46 12.01 15.94
CA ALA A 49 -2.06 12.13 16.34
C ALA A 49 -1.56 10.88 17.08
N ASN A 50 -0.23 10.74 17.18
CA ASN A 50 0.44 9.68 17.94
C ASN A 50 0.01 8.25 17.56
N THR A 51 -0.50 8.04 16.34
CA THR A 51 -1.02 6.76 15.85
C THR A 51 -0.09 6.19 14.80
N ASN A 52 0.18 4.88 14.85
CA ASN A 52 1.07 4.23 13.89
C ASN A 52 0.35 3.96 12.56
N VAL A 53 0.82 4.61 11.49
CA VAL A 53 0.54 4.20 10.12
C VAL A 53 1.56 3.15 9.74
N MET A 54 1.09 2.00 9.27
CA MET A 54 1.89 0.87 8.81
C MET A 54 1.90 0.82 7.28
N VAL A 55 2.91 0.17 6.71
CA VAL A 55 2.98 -0.07 5.27
C VAL A 55 3.46 -1.49 4.97
N ASN A 56 2.83 -2.15 4.01
CA ASN A 56 3.33 -3.37 3.38
C ASN A 56 3.87 -3.05 1.99
N TYR A 57 5.05 -3.57 1.69
CA TYR A 57 5.70 -3.49 0.39
C TYR A 57 5.23 -4.63 -0.51
N ASN A 58 5.08 -4.34 -1.80
CA ASN A 58 4.61 -5.30 -2.81
C ASN A 58 3.22 -5.87 -2.46
N SER A 59 2.39 -5.04 -1.83
CA SER A 59 1.01 -5.37 -1.46
C SER A 59 0.06 -4.33 -2.04
N SER A 60 -1.13 -4.80 -2.43
CA SER A 60 -2.26 -3.97 -2.87
C SER A 60 -3.51 -4.15 -2.02
N SER A 61 -3.43 -4.93 -0.93
CA SER A 61 -4.56 -5.24 -0.07
C SER A 61 -4.25 -5.12 1.42
N PHE A 62 -5.31 -4.92 2.21
CA PHE A 62 -5.24 -4.89 3.67
C PHE A 62 -4.80 -6.25 4.21
N PRO A 63 -3.76 -6.30 5.06
CA PRO A 63 -3.21 -7.56 5.56
C PRO A 63 -4.01 -8.21 6.71
N GLY A 64 -5.10 -7.56 7.16
CA GLY A 64 -5.87 -7.99 8.32
C GLY A 64 -5.49 -7.27 9.61
N THR A 65 -6.34 -7.38 10.62
CA THR A 65 -6.28 -6.60 11.87
C THR A 65 -5.20 -7.04 12.86
N THR A 66 -4.43 -8.09 12.54
CA THR A 66 -3.34 -8.59 13.39
C THR A 66 -1.96 -8.36 12.77
N ALA A 67 -1.88 -7.68 11.63
CA ALA A 67 -0.63 -7.44 10.92
C ALA A 67 0.18 -6.29 11.54
N SER A 68 1.51 -6.34 11.40
CA SER A 68 2.43 -5.34 11.96
C SER A 68 3.09 -4.40 10.93
N GLY A 69 2.89 -4.63 9.63
CA GLY A 69 3.55 -3.87 8.57
C GLY A 69 5.00 -4.31 8.33
N ASP A 70 5.54 -4.01 7.14
CA ASP A 70 6.99 -4.06 6.86
C ASP A 70 7.72 -2.85 7.47
N ASN A 71 7.03 -1.72 7.60
CA ASN A 71 7.49 -0.52 8.29
C ASN A 71 6.31 0.24 8.89
N ASN A 72 6.56 1.15 9.82
CA ASN A 72 5.57 2.07 10.37
C ASN A 72 6.15 3.45 10.66
N VAL A 73 5.28 4.46 10.65
CA VAL A 73 5.58 5.84 11.03
C VAL A 73 4.43 6.34 11.90
N GLN A 74 4.77 6.94 13.04
CA GLN A 74 3.80 7.55 13.93
C GLN A 74 3.37 8.91 13.39
N THR A 75 2.07 9.20 13.43
CA THR A 75 1.52 10.48 13.02
C THR A 75 1.88 11.61 13.99
N ASN A 76 2.15 12.79 13.46
CA ASN A 76 2.33 14.01 14.24
C ASN A 76 1.00 14.61 14.75
N GLU A 77 1.04 15.79 15.39
CA GLU A 77 -0.13 16.49 15.92
C GLU A 77 -1.20 16.82 14.87
N ASN A 78 -0.82 16.91 13.59
CA ASN A 78 -1.73 17.16 12.47
C ASN A 78 -2.28 15.87 11.85
N GLY A 79 -1.97 14.69 12.43
CA GLY A 79 -2.36 13.39 11.87
C GLY A 79 -1.53 12.96 10.67
N LEU A 80 -0.36 13.58 10.43
CA LEU A 80 0.47 13.31 9.26
C LEU A 80 1.59 12.31 9.59
N ALA A 81 1.69 11.24 8.80
CA ALA A 81 2.83 10.33 8.77
C ALA A 81 3.54 10.44 7.41
N GLU A 82 4.87 10.55 7.43
CA GLU A 82 5.66 10.74 6.21
C GLU A 82 6.57 9.54 5.95
N PHE A 83 6.34 8.87 4.81
CA PHE A 83 7.15 7.76 4.36
C PHE A 83 8.10 8.21 3.25
N ASN A 84 9.38 8.33 3.62
CA ASN A 84 10.43 8.83 2.74
C ASN A 84 11.23 7.71 2.07
N ASN A 85 11.93 8.10 1.00
CA ASN A 85 12.90 7.25 0.31
C ASN A 85 12.28 5.94 -0.19
N LEU A 86 11.06 6.00 -0.74
CA LEU A 86 10.36 4.84 -1.27
C LEU A 86 10.77 4.57 -2.73
N LYS A 87 10.94 3.28 -3.06
CA LYS A 87 11.11 2.82 -4.43
C LYS A 87 9.78 2.86 -5.18
N ARG A 88 9.86 2.78 -6.50
CA ARG A 88 8.71 2.45 -7.35
C ARG A 88 8.18 1.05 -7.03
N GLY A 89 6.86 0.88 -7.06
CA GLY A 89 6.19 -0.38 -6.75
C GLY A 89 4.87 -0.16 -6.01
N ASP A 90 4.23 -1.26 -5.62
CA ASP A 90 2.96 -1.29 -4.90
C ASP A 90 3.17 -1.25 -3.38
N TYR A 91 2.37 -0.42 -2.72
CA TYR A 91 2.36 -0.25 -1.29
C TYR A 91 0.93 -0.32 -0.79
N TYR A 92 0.72 -0.97 0.35
CA TYR A 92 -0.54 -0.85 1.07
C TYR A 92 -0.28 -0.16 2.40
N PHE A 93 -0.74 1.07 2.54
CA PHE A 93 -0.67 1.84 3.79
C PHE A 93 -1.92 1.54 4.62
N PHE A 94 -1.77 1.28 5.90
CA PHE A 94 -2.89 0.90 6.75
C PHE A 94 -2.70 1.30 8.21
N VAL A 95 -3.81 1.34 8.94
CA VAL A 95 -3.85 1.63 10.37
C VAL A 95 -4.71 0.59 11.06
N ILE A 96 -4.30 0.20 12.26
CA ILE A 96 -5.08 -0.60 13.20
C ILE A 96 -4.96 0.13 14.53
N SER A 97 -6.06 0.65 15.06
CA SER A 97 -6.06 1.44 16.28
C SER A 97 -7.29 1.14 17.13
N SER A 98 -7.12 1.10 18.45
CA SER A 98 -8.23 0.96 19.39
C SER A 98 -8.55 2.32 20.00
N ILE A 99 -9.80 2.76 19.85
CA ILE A 99 -10.29 4.02 20.41
C ILE A 99 -11.51 3.68 21.27
N ASN A 100 -11.44 3.96 22.57
CA ASN A 100 -12.49 3.63 23.54
C ASN A 100 -12.95 2.15 23.42
N ASP A 101 -11.99 1.23 23.47
CA ASP A 101 -12.19 -0.23 23.36
C ASP A 101 -12.80 -0.72 22.03
N THR A 102 -12.94 0.15 21.03
CA THR A 102 -13.41 -0.21 19.69
C THR A 102 -12.23 -0.24 18.73
N LEU A 103 -12.06 -1.38 18.04
CA LEU A 103 -11.03 -1.54 17.02
C LEU A 103 -11.45 -0.89 15.71
N PHE A 104 -10.64 0.04 15.24
CA PHE A 104 -10.77 0.67 13.94
C PHE A 104 -9.61 0.25 13.05
N SER A 105 -9.91 0.02 11.77
CA SER A 105 -8.90 -0.26 10.76
C SER A 105 -9.29 0.31 9.42
N GLY A 106 -8.30 0.77 8.67
CA GLY A 106 -8.47 1.29 7.32
C GLY A 106 -7.14 1.30 6.59
N GLY A 107 -7.17 1.51 5.29
CA GLY A 107 -5.96 1.53 4.49
C GLY A 107 -6.21 1.86 3.03
N GLN A 108 -5.13 2.10 2.31
CA GLN A 108 -5.16 2.50 0.92
C GLN A 108 -3.97 1.90 0.16
N HIS A 109 -4.27 1.37 -1.03
CA HIS A 109 -3.26 0.97 -2.01
C HIS A 109 -2.71 2.20 -2.72
N VAL A 110 -1.39 2.23 -2.87
CA VAL A 110 -0.66 3.24 -3.60
C VAL A 110 0.34 2.56 -4.53
N CYS A 111 0.29 2.90 -5.82
CA CYS A 111 1.30 2.50 -6.79
C CYS A 111 2.22 3.69 -7.10
N ILE A 112 3.51 3.54 -6.79
CA ILE A 112 4.53 4.53 -7.12
C ILE A 112 5.13 4.17 -8.48
N GLU A 113 4.72 4.86 -9.54
CA GLU A 113 5.17 4.56 -10.91
C GLU A 113 6.53 5.19 -11.27
N SER A 114 6.79 6.38 -10.73
CA SER A 114 7.99 7.21 -10.98
C SER A 114 8.96 7.19 -9.81
N ARG A 115 10.26 7.35 -10.08
CA ARG A 115 11.29 7.49 -9.03
C ARG A 115 11.16 8.80 -8.25
N LYS A 116 10.64 9.86 -8.87
CA LYS A 116 10.40 11.15 -8.24
C LYS A 116 8.89 11.35 -8.18
N GLY A 117 8.35 11.49 -6.98
CA GLY A 117 6.93 11.70 -6.77
C GLY A 117 6.68 11.92 -5.30
N GLU A 118 5.94 12.99 -5.01
CA GLU A 118 5.30 13.21 -3.73
C GLU A 118 3.83 12.86 -3.94
N GLN A 119 3.30 11.99 -3.10
CA GLN A 119 1.88 11.65 -3.11
C GLN A 119 1.30 11.92 -1.73
N HIS A 120 0.05 12.34 -1.69
CA HIS A 120 -0.68 12.58 -0.46
C HIS A 120 -1.97 11.74 -0.50
N ILE A 121 -2.13 10.89 0.50
CA ILE A 121 -3.32 10.07 0.69
C ILE A 121 -3.97 10.36 2.04
N VAL A 122 -5.29 10.14 2.11
CA VAL A 122 -6.06 10.26 3.34
C VAL A 122 -6.57 8.87 3.70
N ILE A 123 -6.28 8.43 4.92
CA ILE A 123 -6.93 7.24 5.50
C ILE A 123 -7.95 7.76 6.51
N ASP A 124 -9.22 7.54 6.23
CA ASP A 124 -10.30 7.78 7.17
C ASP A 124 -10.74 6.45 7.81
N ILE A 125 -10.61 6.35 9.13
CA ILE A 125 -11.08 5.18 9.90
C ILE A 125 -12.44 5.43 10.57
N GLY A 126 -13.09 6.55 10.23
CA GLY A 126 -14.41 6.94 10.69
C GLY A 126 -15.55 6.46 9.82
N GLU A 127 -15.31 6.23 8.54
CA GLU A 127 -16.28 5.56 7.68
C GLU A 127 -16.41 4.09 8.13
N GLU A 128 -17.64 3.67 8.45
CA GLU A 128 -17.92 2.25 8.63
C GLU A 128 -17.48 1.52 7.37
N ASN A 129 -16.59 0.54 7.54
CA ASN A 129 -16.02 -0.22 6.44
C ASN A 129 -17.18 -0.82 5.62
N PRO A 130 -17.31 -0.53 4.31
CA PRO A 130 -18.40 -1.03 3.46
C PRO A 130 -18.17 -2.50 3.07
N TYR A 131 -18.08 -3.37 4.08
CA TYR A 131 -18.17 -4.82 3.89
C TYR A 131 -19.61 -5.28 4.06
#